data_AF-A0A929F9V3-F1
#
_entry.id   AF-A0A929F9V3-F1
#
_cell.length_a   1.000
_cell.length_b   1.000
_cell.length_c   1.000
_cell.angle_alpha   90.00
_cell.angle_beta   90.00
_cell.angle_gamma   90.00
#
_symmetry.space_group_name_H-M   'P 1'
#
loop_
_entity.id
_entity.type
_entity.pdbx_description
1 polymer ?
#
loop_
_entity_poly.entity_id
_entity_poly.type
_entity_poly.pdbx_seq_one_letter_code
_entity_poly.pdbx_strand_id
1 'polypeptide(L)'
;MTRNIVGLLWIAIATANCPELELLRPTSVEAVQPSAAPPPGLQPYGVDGELSETDITRLLYLQFPQSYNAISNEFGFPAYRDSTTDYYRLPNGRWAAIRYVGAMATGVNFSDSGD
;
A
#
# COMPACT_ATOMS: atom_id res chain seq x y z
N MET A 1 33.06 -8.30 -57.14
CA MET A 1 33.71 -7.19 -56.42
C MET A 1 32.67 -6.49 -55.55
N THR A 2 32.78 -6.69 -54.24
CA THR A 2 32.69 -5.67 -53.17
C THR A 2 31.63 -4.56 -53.27
N ARG A 3 30.66 -4.53 -52.32
CA ARG A 3 30.65 -3.62 -51.14
C ARG A 3 29.32 -3.68 -50.36
N ASN A 4 29.44 -3.91 -49.05
CA ASN A 4 28.43 -3.65 -48.02
C ASN A 4 28.10 -2.16 -47.96
N ILE A 5 26.81 -1.80 -47.86
CA ILE A 5 26.36 -0.52 -47.28
C ILE A 5 25.09 -0.77 -46.47
N VAL A 6 25.25 -0.82 -45.15
CA VAL A 6 24.19 -0.62 -44.17
C VAL A 6 23.90 0.88 -44.16
N GLY A 7 22.72 1.28 -44.63
CA GLY A 7 22.25 2.67 -44.61
C GLY A 7 21.32 2.88 -43.42
N LEU A 8 21.82 3.56 -42.37
CA LEU A 8 20.99 4.13 -41.31
C LEU A 8 20.01 5.16 -41.91
N LEU A 9 18.71 4.94 -41.72
CA LEU A 9 17.71 5.97 -41.95
C LEU A 9 17.45 6.68 -40.61
N TRP A 10 18.04 7.86 -40.44
CA TRP A 10 17.75 8.77 -39.34
C TRP A 10 16.46 9.52 -39.65
N ILE A 11 15.42 9.30 -38.85
CA ILE A 11 14.24 10.17 -38.85
C ILE A 11 14.54 11.33 -37.91
N ALA A 12 14.76 12.50 -38.48
CA ALA A 12 14.82 13.76 -37.74
C ALA A 12 13.40 14.11 -37.28
N ILE A 13 13.11 13.94 -35.98
CA ILE A 13 11.89 14.48 -35.39
C ILE A 13 12.19 15.91 -34.97
N ALA A 14 11.57 16.84 -35.68
CA ALA A 14 11.57 18.25 -35.37
C ALA A 14 11.01 18.49 -33.97
N THR A 15 11.74 19.30 -33.20
CA THR A 15 11.45 19.72 -31.84
C THR A 15 10.14 20.51 -31.78
N ALA A 16 9.04 19.84 -31.45
CA ALA A 16 7.85 20.50 -30.94
C ALA A 16 8.06 20.77 -29.45
N ASN A 17 7.99 22.04 -29.09
CA ASN A 17 8.24 22.59 -27.77
C ASN A 17 7.47 21.85 -26.66
N CYS A 18 8.16 21.09 -25.82
CA CYS A 18 7.67 20.76 -24.48
C CYS A 18 8.13 21.89 -23.55
N PRO A 19 7.20 22.60 -22.86
CA PRO A 19 7.62 23.52 -21.81
C PRO A 19 8.28 22.67 -20.71
N GLU A 20 9.54 23.01 -20.44
CA GLU A 20 10.15 23.02 -19.11
C GLU A 20 9.51 22.04 -18.12
N LEU A 21 9.94 20.77 -18.20
CA LEU A 21 9.97 19.91 -17.03
C LEU A 21 10.93 20.59 -16.05
N GLU A 22 10.42 21.58 -15.32
CA GLU A 22 10.90 21.91 -13.99
C GLU A 22 10.97 20.59 -13.24
N LEU A 23 12.18 20.03 -13.24
CA LEU A 23 12.84 19.42 -12.11
C LEU A 23 11.88 19.16 -10.95
N LEU A 24 10.97 18.20 -11.15
CA LEU A 24 10.28 17.53 -10.06
C LEU A 24 11.39 16.77 -9.35
N ARG A 25 12.08 17.50 -8.48
CA ARG A 25 12.79 16.95 -7.34
C ARG A 25 11.84 15.87 -6.82
N PRO A 26 12.29 14.61 -6.66
CA PRO A 26 11.54 13.74 -5.79
C PRO A 26 11.56 14.47 -4.46
N THR A 27 10.46 15.16 -4.12
CA THR A 27 10.16 15.48 -2.75
C THR A 27 10.21 14.10 -2.13
N SER A 28 11.31 13.81 -1.44
CA SER A 28 11.44 12.66 -0.59
C SER A 28 10.39 12.91 0.47
N VAL A 29 9.14 12.58 0.15
CA VAL A 29 8.11 12.36 1.13
C VAL A 29 8.63 11.12 1.80
N GLU A 30 9.46 11.34 2.81
CA GLU A 30 9.90 10.31 3.72
C GLU A 30 8.62 9.56 4.05
N ALA A 31 8.54 8.33 3.54
CA ALA A 31 7.35 7.52 3.71
C ALA A 31 7.33 7.25 5.20
N VAL A 32 6.64 8.10 5.95
CA VAL A 32 6.47 7.96 7.39
C VAL A 32 5.79 6.62 7.52
N GLN A 33 6.59 5.63 7.90
CA GLN A 33 6.07 4.31 8.19
C GLN A 33 5.01 4.52 9.26
N PRO A 34 3.83 3.88 9.14
CA PRO A 34 2.85 3.88 10.21
C PRO A 34 3.62 3.44 11.44
N SER A 35 3.66 4.33 12.44
CA SER A 35 4.37 4.04 13.67
C SER A 35 3.86 2.71 14.20
N ALA A 36 4.78 1.75 14.38
CA ALA A 36 4.49 0.50 15.08
C ALA A 36 4.13 0.77 16.56
N ALA A 37 4.42 1.98 17.07
CA ALA A 37 3.99 2.41 18.38
C ALA A 37 2.65 3.16 18.29
N PRO A 38 1.63 2.75 19.05
CA PRO A 38 0.36 3.47 19.16
C PRO A 38 0.53 4.84 19.84
N PRO A 39 -0.45 5.75 19.69
CA PRO A 39 -0.48 6.98 20.48
C PRO A 39 -0.48 6.70 21.99
N PRO A 40 0.22 7.50 22.82
CA PRO A 40 0.22 7.33 24.27
C PRO A 40 -1.20 7.41 24.86
N GLY A 41 -1.57 6.44 25.71
CA GLY A 41 -2.85 6.43 26.43
C GLY A 41 -3.98 5.59 25.79
N LEU A 42 -3.76 4.99 24.63
CA LEU A 42 -4.63 3.96 24.06
C LEU A 42 -3.96 2.60 24.26
N GLN A 43 -4.74 1.56 24.61
CA GLN A 43 -4.21 0.18 24.45
C GLN A 43 -3.80 0.03 22.99
N PRO A 44 -2.57 -0.41 22.70
CA PRO A 44 -1.98 -0.32 21.36
C PRO A 44 -2.86 -0.89 20.25
N TYR A 45 -3.57 -1.96 20.60
CA TYR A 45 -4.32 -2.86 19.75
C TYR A 45 -5.53 -3.31 20.55
N GLY A 46 -6.68 -3.48 19.88
CA GLY A 46 -7.95 -3.78 20.53
C GLY A 46 -7.93 -5.16 21.17
N VAL A 47 -8.72 -5.35 22.24
CA VAL A 47 -8.77 -6.60 23.01
C VAL A 47 -9.00 -7.85 22.14
N ASP A 48 -9.71 -7.71 21.02
CA ASP A 48 -10.01 -8.86 20.14
C ASP A 48 -9.70 -8.61 18.65
N GLY A 49 -9.69 -7.35 18.20
CA GLY A 49 -9.43 -6.94 16.80
C GLY A 49 -10.22 -7.73 15.75
N GLU A 50 -11.42 -8.16 16.12
CA GLU A 50 -12.27 -9.02 15.31
C GLU A 50 -13.12 -8.18 14.35
N LEU A 51 -13.16 -8.59 13.08
CA LEU A 51 -14.00 -7.97 12.06
C LEU A 51 -15.40 -8.59 12.06
N SER A 52 -16.44 -7.76 11.99
CA SER A 52 -17.79 -8.25 11.74
C SER A 52 -17.93 -8.79 10.30
N GLU A 53 -18.97 -9.58 10.01
CA GLU A 53 -19.25 -10.03 8.64
C GLU A 53 -19.42 -8.86 7.65
N THR A 54 -19.93 -7.72 8.14
CA THR A 54 -20.05 -6.50 7.34
C THR A 54 -18.68 -5.92 7.02
N ASP A 55 -17.78 -5.86 8.00
CA ASP A 55 -16.41 -5.34 7.82
C ASP A 55 -15.61 -6.24 6.88
N ILE A 56 -15.76 -7.56 6.99
CA ILE A 56 -15.14 -8.53 6.08
C ILE A 56 -15.59 -8.30 4.65
N THR A 57 -16.89 -8.08 4.44
CA THR A 57 -17.44 -7.76 3.13
C THR A 57 -16.85 -6.47 2.59
N ARG A 58 -16.79 -5.41 3.40
CA ARG A 58 -16.18 -4.14 2.98
C ARG A 58 -14.70 -4.29 2.65
N LEU A 59 -13.95 -5.05 3.44
CA LEU A 59 -12.54 -5.33 3.21
C LEU A 59 -12.31 -6.09 1.89
N LEU A 60 -13.19 -7.03 1.54
CA LEU A 60 -13.13 -7.77 0.26
C LEU A 60 -13.37 -6.90 -0.97
N TYR A 61 -14.20 -5.86 -0.85
CA TYR A 61 -14.49 -4.93 -1.96
C TYR A 61 -13.69 -3.63 -1.90
N LEU A 62 -12.81 -3.49 -0.90
CA LEU A 62 -11.99 -2.32 -0.72
C LEU A 62 -10.99 -2.19 -1.88
N GLN A 63 -10.98 -1.03 -2.53
CA GLN A 63 -10.02 -0.74 -3.58
C GLN A 63 -8.71 -0.26 -2.96
N PHE A 64 -7.65 -1.06 -3.06
CA PHE A 64 -6.31 -0.66 -2.65
C PHE A 64 -5.62 0.19 -3.74
N PRO A 65 -4.72 1.12 -3.39
CA PRO A 65 -4.21 1.38 -2.04
C PRO A 65 -5.13 2.25 -1.18
N GLN A 66 -5.05 2.09 0.15
CA GLN A 66 -5.77 2.88 1.13
C GLN A 66 -4.82 3.44 2.18
N SER A 67 -5.07 4.66 2.67
CA SER A 67 -4.22 5.23 3.73
C SER A 67 -4.42 4.49 5.06
N TYR A 68 -3.39 4.47 5.90
CA TYR A 68 -3.47 3.92 7.26
C TYR A 68 -4.67 4.46 8.06
N ASN A 69 -4.89 5.78 8.02
CA ASN A 69 -6.02 6.39 8.72
C ASN A 69 -7.37 5.94 8.14
N ALA A 70 -7.47 5.71 6.83
CA ALA A 70 -8.70 5.20 6.23
C ALA A 70 -9.00 3.77 6.71
N ILE A 71 -8.00 2.90 6.77
CA ILE A 71 -8.14 1.54 7.31
C ILE A 71 -8.57 1.58 8.78
N SER A 72 -7.85 2.32 9.63
CA SER A 72 -8.15 2.39 11.07
C SER A 72 -9.51 3.03 11.36
N ASN A 73 -9.96 3.99 10.56
CA ASN A 73 -11.28 4.60 10.72
C ASN A 73 -12.41 3.65 10.30
N GLU A 74 -12.19 2.83 9.27
CA GLU A 74 -13.20 1.90 8.75
C GLU A 74 -13.32 0.63 9.60
N PHE A 75 -12.18 0.04 10.00
CA PHE A 75 -12.10 -1.29 10.62
C PHE A 75 -11.66 -1.26 12.09
N GLY A 76 -11.34 -0.08 12.62
CA GLY A 76 -10.78 0.05 13.96
C GLY A 76 -9.32 -0.43 14.05
N PHE A 77 -8.86 -0.61 15.29
CA PHE A 77 -7.51 -1.07 15.56
C PHE A 77 -7.39 -2.59 15.39
N PRO A 78 -6.28 -3.08 14.81
CA PRO A 78 -6.07 -4.52 14.65
C PRO A 78 -5.90 -5.21 16.01
N ALA A 79 -5.98 -6.53 16.02
CA ALA A 79 -5.68 -7.36 17.18
C ALA A 79 -4.17 -7.36 17.48
N TYR A 80 -3.37 -7.30 16.41
CA TYR A 80 -1.91 -7.23 16.47
C TYR A 80 -1.39 -6.52 15.22
N ARG A 81 -0.22 -5.87 15.33
CA ARG A 81 0.50 -5.25 14.21
C ARG A 81 1.98 -5.56 14.30
N ASP A 82 2.59 -5.80 13.13
CA ASP A 82 4.04 -5.81 12.95
C ASP A 82 4.54 -4.54 12.23
N SER A 83 5.78 -4.50 11.75
CA SER A 83 6.34 -3.31 11.08
C SER A 83 5.63 -2.90 9.80
N THR A 84 4.88 -3.81 9.16
CA THR A 84 4.29 -3.64 7.83
C THR A 84 2.89 -4.21 7.69
N THR A 85 2.31 -4.79 8.74
CA THR A 85 1.07 -5.57 8.62
C THR A 85 0.15 -5.37 9.81
N ASP A 86 -1.14 -5.21 9.51
CA ASP A 86 -2.22 -5.22 10.49
C ASP A 86 -2.94 -6.56 10.45
N TYR A 87 -3.08 -7.20 11.60
CA TYR A 87 -3.75 -8.49 11.74
C TYR A 87 -5.06 -8.34 12.48
N TYR A 88 -6.14 -8.66 11.78
CA TYR A 88 -7.50 -8.68 12.31
C TYR A 88 -8.00 -10.13 12.42
N ARG A 89 -8.77 -10.42 13.47
CA ARG A 89 -9.42 -11.72 13.64
C ARG A 89 -10.70 -11.79 12.81
N LEU A 90 -11.02 -12.98 12.33
CA LEU A 90 -12.29 -13.28 11.71
C LEU A 90 -13.13 -14.18 12.63
N PRO A 91 -14.47 -14.12 12.58
CA PRO A 91 -15.35 -14.92 13.45
C PRO A 91 -15.18 -16.45 13.31
N ASN A 92 -14.59 -16.89 12.20
CA ASN A 92 -14.29 -18.31 11.93
C ASN A 92 -12.91 -18.75 12.45
N GLY A 93 -12.22 -17.92 13.24
CA GLY A 93 -10.89 -18.20 13.78
C GLY A 93 -9.74 -17.98 12.80
N ARG A 94 -10.03 -17.51 11.58
CA ARG A 94 -9.02 -17.11 10.59
C ARG A 94 -8.58 -15.66 10.82
N TRP A 95 -7.64 -15.20 10.01
CA TRP A 95 -7.05 -13.88 10.09
C TRP A 95 -7.17 -13.13 8.77
N ALA A 96 -7.27 -11.81 8.86
CA ALA A 96 -7.09 -10.89 7.75
C ALA A 96 -5.83 -10.05 8.01
N ALA A 97 -4.87 -10.13 7.09
CA ALA A 97 -3.60 -9.42 7.15
C ALA A 97 -3.58 -8.30 6.10
N ILE A 98 -3.61 -7.05 6.54
CA ILE A 98 -3.53 -5.86 5.66
C ILE A 98 -2.08 -5.41 5.61
N ARG A 99 -1.47 -5.38 4.42
CA ARG A 99 -0.04 -5.08 4.22
C ARG A 99 0.18 -3.63 3.81
N TYR A 100 1.21 -3.01 4.38
CA TYR A 100 1.55 -1.61 4.21
C TYR A 100 2.89 -1.41 3.48
N VAL A 101 2.93 -0.41 2.61
CA VAL A 101 4.15 0.18 2.06
C VAL A 101 4.17 1.65 2.45
N GLY A 102 4.99 2.01 3.43
CA GLY A 102 4.85 3.29 4.12
C GLY A 102 3.45 3.41 4.72
N ALA A 103 2.84 4.58 4.67
CA ALA A 103 1.50 4.83 5.24
C ALA A 103 0.33 4.27 4.40
N MET A 104 0.60 3.46 3.37
CA MET A 104 -0.42 2.97 2.43
C MET A 104 -0.60 1.47 2.56
N ALA A 105 -1.81 1.03 2.91
CA ALA A 105 -2.24 -0.34 2.73
C ALA A 105 -2.31 -0.66 1.24
N THR A 106 -1.70 -1.78 0.84
CA THR A 106 -1.54 -2.18 -0.57
C THR A 106 -2.32 -3.44 -0.93
N GLY A 107 -2.81 -4.17 0.08
CA GLY A 107 -3.65 -5.33 -0.13
C GLY A 107 -4.00 -6.02 1.18
N VAL A 108 -4.83 -7.04 1.06
CA VAL A 108 -5.26 -7.91 2.13
C VAL A 108 -5.00 -9.38 1.77
N ASN A 109 -4.62 -10.19 2.75
CA ASN A 109 -4.56 -11.64 2.64
C ASN A 109 -5.38 -12.29 3.77
N PHE A 110 -6.00 -13.44 3.49
CA PHE A 110 -6.74 -14.21 4.48
C PHE A 110 -6.06 -15.54 4.73
N SER A 111 -5.75 -15.82 5.99
CA SER A 111 -4.94 -16.97 6.40
C SER A 111 -5.54 -17.67 7.63
N ASP A 112 -5.23 -18.95 7.80
CA ASP A 112 -5.64 -19.70 8.99
C ASP A 112 -4.69 -19.42 10.18
N SER A 113 -3.50 -18.86 9.90
CA SER A 113 -2.51 -18.38 10.87
C SER A 113 -2.38 -16.87 10.79
N GLY A 114 -2.21 -16.19 11.93
CA GLY A 114 -1.91 -14.77 11.99
C GLY A 114 -0.44 -14.42 11.69
N ASP A 115 0.28 -15.30 10.99
CA ASP A 115 1.72 -15.25 10.66
C ASP A 115 1.95 -15.24 9.15
#